data_AF-A0A9D5J797-F1
#
_entry.id   AF-A0A9D5J797-F1
#
_cell.length_a   1.000
_cell.length_b   1.000
_cell.length_c   1.000
_cell.angle_alpha   90.00
_cell.angle_beta   90.00
_cell.angle_gamma   90.00
#
_symmetry.space_group_name_H-M   'P 1'
#
loop_
_entity.id
_entity.type
_entity.pdbx_description
1 polymer ?
#
loop_
_entity_poly.entity_id
_entity_poly.type
_entity_poly.pdbx_seq_one_letter_code
_entity_poly.pdbx_strand_id
1 'polypeptide(L)'
;MLDPVALTVFFVFFTLVTALGFYAARWRRGDLRSLGEWGLGGRRFGVLVTWFLLGGDIYTAYTFIAVPAALYGQGAVGFFALPYTIFVYPIAFVLMPRLWNVCRRHDWVTPADFVRGRYGS
;
A
#
# COMPACT_ATOMS: atom_id res chain seq x y z
N MET A 1 3.85 -7.12 34.38
CA MET A 1 3.50 -8.56 34.27
C MET A 1 3.14 -8.82 32.82
N LEU A 2 3.70 -9.85 32.19
CA LEU A 2 3.37 -10.20 30.80
C LEU A 2 1.95 -10.80 30.78
N ASP A 3 1.07 -10.27 29.94
CA ASP A 3 -0.27 -10.83 29.73
C ASP A 3 -0.16 -12.05 28.78
N PRO A 4 -0.38 -13.28 29.28
CA PRO A 4 -0.23 -14.49 28.47
C PRO A 4 -1.23 -14.54 27.31
N VAL A 5 -2.42 -13.97 27.46
CA VAL A 5 -3.45 -13.95 26.43
C VAL A 5 -3.01 -13.04 25.29
N ALA A 6 -2.57 -11.82 25.60
CA ALA A 6 -2.08 -10.88 24.60
C ALA A 6 -0.88 -11.42 23.82
N LEU A 7 0.08 -12.05 24.52
CA LEU A 7 1.24 -12.69 23.87
C LEU A 7 0.80 -13.84 22.95
N THR A 8 -0.14 -14.67 23.40
CA THR A 8 -0.65 -15.79 22.60
C THR A 8 -1.30 -15.28 21.32
N VAL A 9 -2.17 -14.27 21.42
CA VAL A 9 -2.83 -13.65 20.25
C VAL A 9 -1.79 -13.06 19.29
N PHE A 10 -0.80 -12.34 19.81
CA PHE A 10 0.29 -11.78 19.02
C PHE A 10 1.05 -12.87 18.24
N PHE A 11 1.52 -13.92 18.91
CA PHE A 11 2.30 -14.98 18.26
C PHE A 11 1.48 -15.78 17.25
N VAL A 12 0.19 -15.99 17.51
CA VAL A 12 -0.73 -16.64 16.56
C VAL A 12 -0.82 -15.82 15.28
N PHE A 13 -1.17 -14.53 15.36
CA PHE A 13 -1.28 -13.68 14.17
C PHE A 13 0.07 -13.47 13.48
N PHE A 14 1.13 -13.26 14.25
CA PHE A 14 2.48 -13.10 13.71
C PHE A 14 2.89 -14.34 12.89
N THR A 15 2.69 -15.52 13.46
CA THR A 15 3.04 -16.79 12.79
C THR A 15 2.15 -17.04 11.58
N LEU A 16 0.85 -16.77 11.69
CA LEU A 16 -0.11 -16.91 10.58
C LEU A 16 0.26 -16.01 9.41
N VAL A 17 0.50 -14.72 9.64
CA VAL A 17 0.87 -13.75 8.59
C VAL A 17 2.23 -14.09 8.00
N THR A 18 3.20 -14.48 8.83
CA THR A 18 4.52 -14.92 8.37
C THR A 18 4.40 -16.15 7.46
N ALA A 19 3.68 -17.19 7.89
CA ALA A 19 3.47 -18.40 7.10
C ALA A 19 2.72 -18.10 5.79
N LEU A 20 1.70 -17.23 5.84
CA LEU A 20 0.98 -16.78 4.66
C LEU A 20 1.89 -16.03 3.68
N GLY A 21 2.80 -15.19 4.17
CA GLY A 21 3.80 -14.49 3.34
C GLY A 21 4.75 -15.47 2.62
N PHE A 22 5.25 -16.48 3.33
CA PHE A 22 6.09 -17.52 2.71
C PHE A 22 5.30 -18.41 1.73
N TYR A 23 4.03 -18.69 2.04
CA TYR A 23 3.15 -19.41 1.12
C TYR A 23 2.87 -18.57 -0.14
N ALA A 24 2.62 -17.28 0.02
CA ALA A 24 2.40 -16.34 -1.08
C ALA A 24 3.61 -16.26 -2.02
N ALA A 25 4.84 -16.38 -1.50
CA ALA A 25 6.05 -16.45 -2.35
C ALA A 25 6.08 -17.67 -3.29
N ARG A 26 5.31 -18.72 -3.01
CA ARG A 26 5.12 -19.87 -3.91
C ARG A 26 3.87 -19.74 -4.78
N TRP A 27 2.96 -18.84 -4.43
CA TRP A 27 1.72 -18.64 -5.14
C TRP A 27 1.93 -17.70 -6.33
N ARG A 28 1.60 -18.16 -7.55
CA ARG A 28 1.78 -17.40 -8.80
C ARG A 28 3.23 -16.93 -9.02
N ARG A 29 4.19 -17.86 -8.88
CA ARG A 29 5.61 -17.58 -9.18
C ARG A 29 5.76 -16.99 -10.58
N GLY A 30 6.27 -15.77 -10.63
CA GLY A 30 6.71 -15.09 -11.84
C GLY A 30 8.22 -15.14 -12.02
N ASP A 31 8.70 -14.72 -13.17
CA ASP A 31 10.10 -14.44 -13.42
C ASP A 31 10.50 -13.14 -12.70
N LEU A 32 11.21 -13.28 -11.57
CA LEU A 32 11.70 -12.16 -10.77
C LEU A 32 12.74 -11.30 -11.51
N ARG A 33 13.26 -11.76 -12.66
CA ARG A 33 14.14 -10.97 -13.52
C ARG A 33 13.37 -9.95 -14.37
N SER A 34 12.07 -10.15 -14.53
CA SER A 34 11.18 -9.18 -15.19
C SER A 34 10.69 -8.14 -14.16
N LEU A 35 11.07 -6.88 -14.36
CA LEU A 35 10.64 -5.75 -13.54
C LEU A 35 9.11 -5.64 -13.44
N GLY A 36 8.38 -5.98 -14.52
CA GLY A 36 6.91 -5.98 -14.51
C GLY A 36 6.32 -7.12 -13.67
N GLU A 37 6.97 -8.28 -13.61
CA GLU A 37 6.50 -9.38 -12.77
C GLU A 37 6.86 -9.19 -11.30
N TRP A 38 8.08 -8.72 -11.02
CA TRP A 38 8.52 -8.42 -9.66
C TRP A 38 7.80 -7.20 -9.08
N GLY A 39 7.70 -6.10 -9.83
CA GLY A 39 7.16 -4.83 -9.34
C GLY A 39 5.64 -4.68 -9.43
N LEU A 40 4.99 -5.28 -10.45
CA LEU A 40 3.54 -5.15 -10.65
C LEU A 40 2.77 -6.46 -10.40
N GLY A 41 3.44 -7.52 -9.90
CA GLY A 41 2.84 -8.85 -9.80
C GLY A 41 2.35 -9.38 -11.15
N GLY A 42 3.00 -8.95 -12.24
CA GLY A 42 2.62 -9.27 -13.61
C GLY A 42 1.25 -8.73 -14.02
N ARG A 43 0.72 -7.71 -13.33
CA ARG A 43 -0.63 -7.12 -13.55
C ARG A 43 -1.77 -8.16 -13.48
N ARG A 44 -1.52 -9.29 -12.81
CA ARG A 44 -2.42 -10.45 -12.74
C ARG A 44 -3.27 -10.48 -11.47
N PHE A 45 -3.04 -9.56 -10.54
CA PHE A 45 -3.84 -9.47 -9.32
C PHE A 45 -5.26 -8.98 -9.64
N GLY A 46 -6.25 -9.75 -9.21
CA GLY A 46 -7.65 -9.38 -9.34
C GLY A 46 -8.05 -8.29 -8.34
N VAL A 47 -9.26 -7.76 -8.49
CA VAL A 47 -9.79 -6.64 -7.69
C VAL A 47 -9.69 -6.89 -6.18
N LEU A 48 -9.97 -8.11 -5.72
CA LEU A 48 -9.93 -8.45 -4.29
C LEU A 48 -8.52 -8.29 -3.69
N VAL A 49 -7.51 -8.86 -4.34
CA VAL A 49 -6.11 -8.77 -3.87
C VAL A 49 -5.63 -7.34 -3.93
N THR A 50 -5.92 -6.64 -5.04
CA THR A 50 -5.56 -5.23 -5.21
C THR A 50 -6.23 -4.35 -4.16
N TRP A 51 -7.48 -4.63 -3.77
CA TRP A 51 -8.17 -3.90 -2.70
C TRP A 51 -7.47 -4.07 -1.35
N PHE A 52 -7.07 -5.29 -1.00
CA PHE A 52 -6.29 -5.55 0.22
C PHE A 52 -4.91 -4.88 0.18
N LEU A 53 -4.22 -4.92 -0.96
CA LEU A 53 -2.92 -4.26 -1.13
C LEU A 53 -3.04 -2.76 -0.96
N LEU A 54 -4.04 -2.14 -1.60
CA LEU A 54 -4.29 -0.70 -1.52
C LEU A 54 -4.70 -0.30 -0.10
N GLY A 55 -5.55 -1.10 0.56
CA GLY A 55 -5.92 -0.86 1.95
C GLY A 55 -4.73 -0.97 2.91
N GLY A 56 -3.91 -2.01 2.77
CA GLY A 56 -2.75 -2.24 3.63
C GLY A 56 -1.61 -1.22 3.42
N ASP A 57 -1.45 -0.70 2.21
CA ASP A 57 -0.46 0.34 1.90
C ASP A 57 -0.88 1.72 2.43
N ILE A 58 -2.16 2.06 2.31
CA ILE A 58 -2.69 3.36 2.73
C ILE A 58 -2.92 3.42 4.25
N TYR A 59 -3.46 2.36 4.86
CA TYR A 59 -3.82 2.34 6.27
C TYR A 59 -2.74 1.62 7.09
N THR A 60 -1.77 2.41 7.57
CA THR A 60 -0.63 1.91 8.36
C THR A 60 -0.77 2.26 9.84
N ALA A 61 0.21 1.85 10.64
CA ALA A 61 0.32 2.24 12.06
C ALA A 61 0.25 3.75 12.27
N TYR A 62 0.64 4.56 11.27
CA TYR A 62 0.49 6.01 11.31
C TYR A 62 -0.95 6.45 11.58
N THR A 63 -1.92 5.88 10.87
CA THR A 63 -3.33 6.27 10.99
C THR A 63 -3.94 5.85 12.33
N PHE A 64 -3.57 4.66 12.82
CA PHE A 64 -4.19 4.10 14.04
C PHE A 64 -3.51 4.52 15.33
N ILE A 65 -2.22 4.86 15.29
CA ILE A 65 -1.43 5.20 16.48
C ILE A 65 -1.03 6.67 16.47
N ALA A 66 -0.36 7.13 15.40
CA ALA A 66 0.22 8.47 15.38
C ALA A 66 -0.83 9.57 15.35
N VAL A 67 -1.87 9.43 14.52
CA VAL A 67 -2.94 10.45 14.40
C VAL A 67 -3.73 10.60 15.71
N PRO A 68 -4.25 9.52 16.35
CA PRO A 68 -4.91 9.65 17.65
C PRO A 68 -3.99 10.15 18.76
N ALA A 69 -2.71 9.74 18.77
CA ALA A 69 -1.75 10.27 19.74
C ALA A 69 -1.51 11.78 19.55
N ALA A 70 -1.44 12.25 18.31
CA ALA A 70 -1.32 13.68 18.01
C ALA A 70 -2.59 14.46 18.40
N LEU A 71 -3.78 13.89 18.17
CA LEU A 71 -5.05 14.47 18.64
C LEU A 71 -5.10 14.58 20.16
N TYR A 72 -4.66 13.54 20.86
CA TYR A 72 -4.62 13.54 22.32
C TYR A 72 -3.61 14.56 22.86
N GLY A 73 -2.42 14.66 22.25
CA GLY A 73 -1.35 15.54 22.73
C GLY A 73 -1.43 17.01 22.28
N GLN A 74 -1.95 17.27 21.08
CA GLN A 74 -1.95 18.61 20.45
C GLN A 74 -3.38 19.14 20.19
N GLY A 75 -4.41 18.37 20.56
CA GLY A 75 -5.80 18.76 20.37
C GLY A 75 -6.19 18.91 18.90
N ALA A 76 -6.82 20.04 18.57
CA ALA A 76 -7.38 20.30 17.25
C ALA A 76 -6.37 20.21 16.09
N VAL A 77 -5.08 20.41 16.32
CA VAL A 77 -4.06 20.31 15.26
C VAL A 77 -4.00 18.88 14.70
N GLY A 78 -4.20 17.85 15.53
CA GLY A 78 -4.24 16.46 15.07
C GLY A 78 -5.38 16.14 14.11
N PHE A 79 -6.41 16.99 14.03
CA PHE A 79 -7.53 16.81 13.09
C PHE A 79 -7.13 17.05 11.64
N PHE A 80 -5.93 17.56 11.36
CA PHE A 80 -5.43 17.78 10.00
C PHE A 80 -5.60 16.56 9.09
N ALA A 81 -5.59 15.35 9.67
CA ALA A 81 -5.76 14.08 8.98
C ALA A 81 -7.04 13.99 8.13
N LEU A 82 -8.15 14.52 8.65
CA LEU A 82 -9.45 14.47 7.99
C LEU A 82 -9.57 15.42 6.79
N PRO A 83 -9.35 16.75 6.92
CA PRO A 83 -9.48 17.64 5.78
C PRO A 83 -8.48 17.31 4.68
N TYR A 84 -7.22 16.95 5.01
CA TYR A 84 -6.26 16.62 3.95
C TYR A 84 -6.71 15.40 3.15
N THR A 85 -7.21 14.34 3.80
CA THR A 85 -7.65 13.13 3.09
C THR A 85 -8.88 13.41 2.22
N ILE A 86 -9.83 14.22 2.70
CA ILE A 86 -11.01 14.66 1.93
C ILE A 86 -10.59 15.36 0.62
N PHE A 87 -9.53 16.16 0.63
CA PHE A 87 -9.02 16.80 -0.58
C PHE A 87 -8.18 15.86 -1.46
N VAL A 88 -7.34 15.02 -0.86
CA VAL A 88 -6.42 14.16 -1.60
C VAL A 88 -7.14 13.05 -2.36
N TYR A 89 -8.16 12.41 -1.78
CA TYR A 89 -8.83 11.29 -2.43
C TYR A 89 -9.45 11.65 -3.79
N PRO A 90 -10.27 12.71 -3.93
CA PRO A 90 -10.80 13.14 -5.23
C PRO A 90 -9.71 13.43 -6.26
N ILE A 91 -8.65 14.13 -5.84
CA ILE A 91 -7.51 14.45 -6.71
C ILE A 91 -6.84 13.15 -7.19
N ALA A 92 -6.59 12.22 -6.28
CA ALA A 92 -6.02 10.91 -6.60
C ALA A 92 -6.94 10.10 -7.54
N PHE A 93 -8.25 10.08 -7.30
CA PHE A 93 -9.22 9.37 -8.15
C PHE A 93 -9.35 9.97 -9.55
N VAL A 94 -9.03 11.25 -9.75
CA VAL A 94 -8.98 11.87 -11.09
C VAL A 94 -7.63 11.66 -11.77
N LEU A 95 -6.53 11.82 -11.02
CA LEU A 95 -5.18 11.76 -11.59
C LEU A 95 -4.68 10.32 -11.79
N MET A 96 -4.90 9.41 -10.85
CA MET A 96 -4.37 8.05 -10.93
C MET A 96 -4.90 7.25 -12.12
N PRO A 97 -6.20 7.26 -12.47
CA PRO A 97 -6.66 6.55 -13.65
C PRO A 97 -6.04 7.08 -14.95
N ARG A 98 -5.81 8.40 -15.02
CA ARG A 98 -5.13 9.03 -16.17
C ARG A 98 -3.67 8.60 -16.24
N LEU A 99 -2.95 8.68 -15.11
CA LEU A 99 -1.55 8.24 -15.01
C LEU A 99 -1.41 6.75 -15.38
N TRP A 100 -2.26 5.91 -14.80
CA TRP A 100 -2.30 4.48 -15.06
C TRP A 100 -2.52 4.15 -16.53
N ASN A 101 -3.43 4.86 -17.22
CA ASN A 101 -3.66 4.66 -18.64
C ASN A 101 -2.44 5.00 -19.50
N VAL A 102 -1.68 6.03 -19.16
CA VAL A 102 -0.44 6.40 -19.86
C VAL A 102 0.65 5.37 -19.58
N CYS A 103 0.92 5.08 -18.31
CA CYS A 103 1.95 4.12 -17.92
C CYS A 103 1.68 2.71 -18.47
N ARG A 104 0.40 2.32 -18.59
CA ARG A 104 0.02 1.03 -19.19
C ARG A 104 0.29 0.97 -20.69
N ARG A 105 0.16 2.07 -21.44
CA ARG A 105 0.43 2.10 -22.89
C ARG A 105 1.91 2.06 -23.23
N HIS A 106 2.75 2.60 -22.36
CA HIS A 106 4.20 2.70 -22.57
C HIS A 106 4.99 1.67 -21.74
N ASP A 107 4.31 0.73 -21.08
CA ASP A 107 4.90 -0.26 -20.18
C ASP A 107 5.85 0.33 -19.11
N TRP A 108 5.54 1.54 -18.65
CA TRP A 108 6.25 2.20 -17.56
C TRP A 108 5.87 1.55 -16.23
N VAL A 109 6.91 1.24 -15.44
CA VAL A 109 6.76 0.53 -14.16
C VAL A 109 6.92 1.48 -12.99
N THR A 110 7.83 2.45 -13.10
CA THR A 110 8.15 3.39 -12.03
C THR A 110 7.65 4.81 -12.35
N PRO A 111 7.45 5.67 -11.33
CA PRO A 111 7.22 7.09 -11.55
C PRO A 111 8.38 7.78 -12.30
N ALA A 112 9.60 7.29 -12.11
CA ALA A 112 10.78 7.80 -12.83
C ALA A 112 10.67 7.55 -14.34
N ASP A 113 10.18 6.38 -14.76
CA ASP A 113 9.93 6.07 -16.18
C ASP A 113 8.90 7.03 -16.79
N PHE A 114 7.86 7.38 -16.02
CA PHE A 114 6.87 8.37 -16.45
C PHE A 114 7.50 9.75 -16.65
N VAL A 115 8.32 10.21 -15.70
CA VAL A 115 9.00 11.51 -15.81
C VAL A 115 9.96 11.50 -17.00
N ARG A 116 10.79 10.46 -17.12
CA ARG A 116 11.71 10.25 -18.24
C ARG A 116 11.00 10.26 -19.58
N GLY A 117 9.92 9.50 -19.72
CA GLY A 117 9.15 9.43 -20.96
C GLY A 117 8.38 10.71 -21.28
N ARG A 118 7.94 11.46 -20.26
CA ARG A 118 7.18 12.71 -20.45
C ARG A 118 8.07 13.92 -20.76
N TYR A 119 9.28 13.96 -20.19
CA TYR A 119 10.18 15.12 -20.22
C TYR A 119 11.52 14.85 -20.93
N GLY A 120 11.83 13.61 -21.31
CA GLY A 120 13.03 13.24 -22.08
C GLY A 120 14.33 13.18 -21.25
N SER A 121 14.24 12.93 -19.95
CA SER A 121 15.39 12.98 -19.01
C SER A 121 16.11 11.66 -18.77
#